data_AF-A0A7X8QKD3-F1
#
_entry.id   AF-A0A7X8QKD3-F1
#
_cell.length_a   1.000
_cell.length_b   1.000
_cell.length_c   1.000
_cell.angle_alpha   90.00
_cell.angle_beta   90.00
_cell.angle_gamma   90.00
#
_symmetry.space_group_name_H-M   'P 1'
#
loop_
_entity.id
_entity.type
_entity.pdbx_description
1 polymer ?
#
loop_
_entity_poly.entity_id
_entity_poly.type
_entity_poly.pdbx_seq_one_letter_code
_entity_poly.pdbx_strand_id
1 'polypeptide(L)'
;MIHDELQSLINEFHRWWDHFPGMARLIDRNHNVLAANATARKRGFEPGLVCAKVGNPASHQGCLMHRMFAEGKAQWDRPKPDRVRAWIPVEGRNDVFVHTTFYLKKE
;
A
#
# COMPACT_ATOMS: atom_id res chain seq x y z
N MET A 1 -2.48 15.71 -19.44
CA MET A 1 -2.69 16.29 -18.09
C MET A 1 -2.73 15.23 -16.97
N ILE A 2 -3.01 13.93 -17.24
CA ILE A 2 -3.07 12.89 -16.20
C ILE A 2 -1.67 12.38 -15.76
N HIS A 3 -0.67 12.48 -16.63
CA HIS A 3 0.67 11.93 -16.34
C HIS A 3 1.42 12.71 -15.26
N ASP A 4 1.38 14.04 -15.30
CA ASP A 4 2.16 14.90 -14.41
C ASP A 4 1.67 14.83 -12.96
N GLU A 5 0.35 14.76 -12.76
CA GLU A 5 -0.26 14.60 -11.42
C GLU A 5 0.09 13.24 -10.79
N LEU A 6 0.09 12.18 -11.60
CA LEU A 6 0.50 10.85 -11.13
C LEU A 6 1.99 10.84 -10.75
N GLN A 7 2.85 11.47 -11.55
CA GLN A 7 4.27 11.56 -11.22
C GLN A 7 4.53 12.40 -9.96
N SER A 8 3.80 13.51 -9.77
CA SER A 8 3.89 14.29 -8.52
C SER A 8 3.54 13.44 -7.31
N LEU A 9 2.43 12.68 -7.38
CA LEU A 9 2.01 11.77 -6.31
C LEU A 9 3.05 10.67 -6.03
N ILE A 10 3.64 10.08 -7.07
CA ILE A 10 4.71 9.07 -6.92
C ILE A 10 5.93 9.70 -6.22
N ASN A 11 6.31 10.90 -6.61
CA ASN A 11 7.42 11.62 -5.98
C ASN A 11 7.15 11.93 -4.51
N GLU A 12 5.93 12.35 -4.17
CA GLU A 12 5.51 12.56 -2.78
C GLU A 12 5.51 11.25 -1.99
N PHE A 13 5.02 10.17 -2.57
CA PHE A 13 5.07 8.85 -1.95
C PHE A 13 6.50 8.48 -1.56
N HIS A 14 7.48 8.64 -2.47
CA HIS A 14 8.88 8.35 -2.18
C HIS A 14 9.46 9.24 -1.08
N ARG A 15 9.10 10.53 -1.04
CA ARG A 15 9.55 11.45 0.04
C ARG A 15 9.10 10.99 1.43
N TRP A 16 7.88 10.46 1.55
CA TRP A 16 7.31 10.08 2.85
C TRP A 16 7.60 8.62 3.24
N TRP A 17 7.68 7.71 2.27
CA TRP A 17 7.59 6.28 2.55
C TRP A 17 8.87 5.48 2.27
N ASP A 18 9.88 6.06 1.61
CA ASP A 18 11.13 5.33 1.33
C ASP A 18 11.91 4.96 2.58
N HIS A 19 11.86 5.80 3.62
CA HIS A 19 12.48 5.54 4.92
C HIS A 19 11.52 4.95 5.95
N PHE A 20 10.28 4.64 5.57
CA PHE A 20 9.34 3.96 6.46
C PHE A 20 9.92 2.58 6.86
N PRO A 21 9.98 2.25 8.16
CA PRO A 21 10.59 1.01 8.65
C PRO A 21 9.85 -0.28 8.24
N GLY A 22 8.63 -0.16 7.75
CA GLY A 22 7.85 -1.26 7.20
C GLY A 22 7.81 -1.30 5.68
N MET A 23 6.90 -2.11 5.14
CA MET A 23 6.56 -2.04 3.72
C MET A 23 5.55 -0.92 3.50
N ALA A 24 5.71 -0.16 2.43
CA ALA A 24 4.72 0.79 1.95
C ALA A 24 4.59 0.65 0.43
N ARG A 25 3.35 0.66 -0.07
CA ARG A 25 3.03 0.67 -1.51
C ARG A 25 1.93 1.68 -1.79
N LEU A 26 2.08 2.46 -2.84
CA LEU A 26 1.00 3.21 -3.46
C LEU A 26 0.28 2.31 -4.46
N ILE A 27 -1.03 2.16 -4.33
CA ILE A 27 -1.83 1.21 -5.11
C ILE A 27 -3.08 1.92 -5.64
N ASP A 28 -3.46 1.65 -6.88
CA ASP A 28 -4.71 2.14 -7.46
C ASP A 28 -5.94 1.27 -7.07
N ARG A 29 -7.14 1.75 -7.38
CA ARG A 29 -8.39 1.03 -7.16
C ARG A 29 -8.50 -0.30 -7.92
N ASN A 30 -7.68 -0.48 -8.97
CA ASN A 30 -7.60 -1.69 -9.77
C ASN A 30 -6.51 -2.67 -9.26
N HIS A 31 -6.00 -2.44 -8.05
CA HIS A 31 -4.95 -3.24 -7.39
C HIS A 31 -3.56 -3.13 -8.00
N ASN A 32 -3.31 -2.22 -8.96
CA ASN A 32 -1.98 -2.03 -9.53
C ASN A 32 -1.09 -1.26 -8.56
N VAL A 33 0.11 -1.77 -8.34
CA VAL A 33 1.15 -1.05 -7.61
C VAL A 33 1.67 0.08 -8.51
N LEU A 34 1.56 1.32 -8.03
CA LEU A 34 2.06 2.51 -8.72
C LEU A 34 3.47 2.87 -8.24
N ALA A 35 3.74 2.69 -6.94
CA ALA A 35 5.05 2.90 -6.32
C ALA A 35 5.21 1.99 -5.10
N ALA A 36 6.46 1.67 -4.76
CA ALA A 36 6.77 0.82 -3.62
C ALA A 36 8.12 1.23 -3.01
N ASN A 37 8.20 1.24 -1.67
CA ASN A 37 9.46 1.53 -0.99
C ASN A 37 10.43 0.35 -1.10
N ALA A 38 11.70 0.58 -0.75
CA ALA A 38 12.75 -0.44 -0.87
C ALA A 38 12.41 -1.75 -0.14
N THR A 39 11.78 -1.68 1.04
CA THR A 39 11.37 -2.85 1.82
C THR A 39 10.27 -3.66 1.12
N ALA A 40 9.28 -2.99 0.51
CA ALA A 40 8.23 -3.64 -0.26
C ALA A 40 8.76 -4.25 -1.56
N ARG A 41 9.66 -3.56 -2.27
CA ARG A 41 10.31 -4.06 -3.49
C ARG A 41 11.12 -5.34 -3.23
N LYS A 42 11.87 -5.40 -2.13
CA LYS A 42 12.57 -6.63 -1.68
C LYS A 42 11.63 -7.82 -1.43
N ARG A 43 10.32 -7.59 -1.30
CA ARG A 43 9.29 -8.62 -1.15
C ARG A 43 8.50 -8.89 -2.45
N GLY A 44 8.94 -8.32 -3.57
CA GLY A 44 8.37 -8.54 -4.91
C GLY A 44 7.26 -7.57 -5.31
N PHE A 45 6.99 -6.51 -4.53
CA PHE A 45 6.05 -5.47 -4.92
C PHE A 45 6.76 -4.45 -5.83
N GLU A 46 6.70 -4.68 -7.13
CA GLU A 46 7.22 -3.75 -8.14
C GLU A 46 6.08 -2.97 -8.82
N PRO A 47 6.32 -1.71 -9.24
CA PRO A 47 5.34 -0.94 -10.03
C PRO A 47 4.85 -1.71 -11.27
N GLY A 48 3.56 -1.57 -11.59
CA GLY A 48 2.90 -2.27 -12.69
C GLY A 48 2.39 -3.68 -12.34
N LEU A 49 2.72 -4.21 -11.16
CA LEU A 49 2.20 -5.50 -10.71
C LEU A 49 0.86 -5.35 -9.99
N VAL A 50 -0.02 -6.33 -10.17
CA VAL A 50 -1.24 -6.47 -9.37
C VAL A 50 -0.85 -6.95 -7.98
N CYS A 51 -1.14 -6.17 -6.94
CA CYS A 51 -0.71 -6.47 -5.58
C CYS A 51 -1.21 -7.85 -5.11
N ALA A 52 -2.41 -8.27 -5.55
CA ALA A 52 -3.01 -9.56 -5.26
C ALA A 52 -2.23 -10.78 -5.80
N LYS A 53 -1.37 -10.56 -6.81
CA LYS A 53 -0.58 -11.60 -7.49
C LYS A 53 0.86 -11.71 -6.95
N VAL A 54 1.27 -10.82 -6.05
CA VAL A 54 2.59 -10.88 -5.42
C VAL A 54 2.57 -11.87 -4.26
N GLY A 55 3.41 -12.91 -4.33
CA GLY A 55 3.47 -13.98 -3.33
C GLY A 55 2.30 -14.97 -3.45
N ASN A 56 1.92 -15.60 -2.32
CA ASN A 56 0.78 -16.52 -2.29
C ASN A 56 -0.55 -15.72 -2.31
N PRO A 57 -1.46 -15.92 -3.29
CA PRO A 57 -2.75 -15.24 -3.36
C PRO A 57 -3.61 -15.35 -2.10
N ALA A 58 -3.51 -16.46 -1.35
CA ALA A 58 -4.21 -16.63 -0.09
C ALA A 58 -3.83 -15.57 0.97
N SER A 59 -2.65 -14.95 0.83
CA SER A 59 -2.19 -13.86 1.71
C SER A 59 -3.05 -12.59 1.61
N HIS A 60 -3.86 -12.48 0.55
CA HIS A 60 -4.80 -11.37 0.36
C HIS A 60 -6.22 -11.68 0.82
N GLN A 61 -6.47 -12.86 1.38
CA GLN A 61 -7.71 -13.09 2.12
C GLN A 61 -7.79 -12.10 3.29
N GLY A 62 -8.93 -11.40 3.38
CA GLY A 62 -9.13 -10.31 4.34
C GLY A 62 -8.60 -8.95 3.87
N CYS A 63 -8.38 -8.71 2.58
CA CYS A 63 -8.05 -7.38 2.08
C CYS A 63 -9.15 -6.36 2.40
N LEU A 64 -8.79 -5.29 3.12
CA LEU A 64 -9.73 -4.22 3.52
C LEU A 64 -9.79 -3.04 2.53
N MET A 65 -9.20 -3.16 1.34
CA MET A 65 -9.21 -2.12 0.31
C MET A 65 -10.63 -1.68 -0.07
N HIS A 66 -11.54 -2.64 -0.29
CA HIS A 66 -12.91 -2.35 -0.66
C HIS A 66 -13.64 -1.51 0.41
N ARG A 67 -13.44 -1.87 1.69
CA ARG A 67 -14.00 -1.18 2.84
C ARG A 67 -13.43 0.23 2.99
N MET A 68 -12.11 0.37 2.81
CA MET A 68 -11.43 1.67 2.82
C MET A 68 -12.02 2.62 1.77
N PHE A 69 -12.21 2.15 0.53
CA PHE A 69 -12.81 2.98 -0.51
C PHE A 69 -14.30 3.28 -0.26
N ALA A 70 -15.05 2.34 0.31
CA ALA A 70 -16.47 2.55 0.61
C ALA A 70 -16.68 3.57 1.73
N GLU A 71 -15.84 3.54 2.78
CA GLU A 71 -15.97 4.42 3.94
C GLU A 71 -15.19 5.74 3.80
N GLY A 72 -14.25 5.82 2.85
CA GLY A 72 -13.33 6.95 2.72
C GLY A 72 -12.40 7.13 3.92
N LYS A 73 -12.19 6.07 4.70
CA LYS A 73 -11.45 6.09 5.98
C LYS A 73 -10.38 5.01 6.00
N ALA A 74 -9.27 5.31 6.67
CA ALA A 74 -8.21 4.35 6.87
C ALA A 74 -8.74 3.09 7.57
N GLN A 75 -8.37 1.93 7.03
CA GLN A 75 -8.67 0.63 7.61
C GLN A 75 -7.36 -0.01 8.06
N TRP A 76 -7.41 -0.84 9.08
CA TRP A 76 -6.24 -1.58 9.54
C TRP A 76 -6.64 -2.91 10.14
N ASP A 77 -5.69 -3.84 10.15
CA ASP A 77 -5.81 -5.10 10.86
C ASP A 77 -4.48 -5.58 11.41
N ARG A 78 -4.54 -6.62 12.23
CA ARG A 78 -3.39 -7.30 12.81
C ARG A 78 -3.49 -8.80 12.50
N PRO A 79 -3.10 -9.24 11.30
CA PRO A 79 -3.31 -10.62 10.87
C PRO A 79 -2.40 -11.60 11.63
N LYS A 80 -1.33 -11.09 12.24
CA LYS A 80 -0.40 -11.85 13.08
C LYS A 80 0.08 -10.97 14.24
N PRO A 81 0.51 -11.54 15.38
CA PRO A 81 1.03 -10.76 16.50
C PRO A 81 2.22 -9.88 16.14
N ASP A 82 3.01 -10.24 15.13
CA ASP A 82 4.24 -9.55 14.75
C ASP A 82 4.05 -8.40 13.74
N ARG A 83 2.83 -8.13 13.26
CA ARG A 83 2.63 -7.12 12.22
C ARG A 83 1.24 -6.50 12.21
N VAL A 84 1.19 -5.22 11.83
CA VAL A 84 -0.04 -4.47 11.55
C VAL A 84 -0.05 -4.10 10.08
N ARG A 85 -1.22 -4.21 9.43
CA ARG A 85 -1.43 -3.71 8.08
C ARG A 85 -2.37 -2.51 8.11
N ALA A 86 -2.16 -1.54 7.24
CA ALA A 86 -3.10 -0.44 7.06
C ALA A 86 -3.35 -0.16 5.57
N TRP A 87 -4.56 0.30 5.26
CA TRP A 87 -5.02 0.82 3.98
C TRP A 87 -5.42 2.28 4.22
N ILE A 88 -4.62 3.21 3.71
CA ILE A 88 -4.71 4.64 4.04
C ILE A 88 -5.11 5.39 2.77
N PRO A 89 -6.30 6.03 2.72
CA PRO A 89 -6.70 6.89 1.61
C PRO A 89 -5.67 8.01 1.38
N VAL A 90 -5.50 8.42 0.13
CA VAL A 90 -4.75 9.65 -0.20
C VAL A 90 -5.73 10.81 -0.22
N GLU A 91 -5.46 11.85 0.58
CA GLU A 91 -6.33 13.05 0.63
C GLU A 91 -6.49 13.66 -0.77
N GLY A 92 -7.72 14.07 -1.11
CA GLY A 92 -8.04 14.61 -2.44
C GLY A 92 -8.02 13.59 -3.60
N ARG A 93 -7.80 12.29 -3.33
CA ARG A 93 -7.75 11.23 -4.34
C ARG A 93 -8.60 10.02 -3.94
N ASN A 94 -9.59 9.66 -4.76
CA ASN A 94 -10.50 8.54 -4.50
C ASN A 94 -10.16 7.27 -5.29
N ASP A 95 -9.06 7.28 -6.02
CA ASP A 95 -8.60 6.27 -6.96
C ASP A 95 -7.33 5.54 -6.50
N VAL A 96 -6.68 6.03 -5.44
CA VAL A 96 -5.41 5.51 -4.92
C VAL A 96 -5.38 5.47 -3.40
N PHE A 97 -4.51 4.63 -2.85
CA PHE A 97 -4.28 4.50 -1.41
C PHE A 97 -2.86 4.02 -1.11
N VAL A 98 -2.38 4.29 0.10
CA VAL A 98 -1.14 3.71 0.62
C VAL A 98 -1.46 2.47 1.43
N HIS A 99 -0.84 1.35 1.09
CA HIS A 99 -0.92 0.12 1.85
C HIS A 99 0.39 -0.14 2.59
N THR A 100 0.34 -0.14 3.92
CA THR A 100 1.50 -0.39 4.77
C THR A 100 1.42 -1.74 5.46
N THR A 101 2.60 -2.30 5.74
CA THR A 101 2.78 -3.36 6.74
C THR A 101 3.90 -2.92 7.68
N PHE A 102 3.57 -2.69 8.94
CA PHE A 102 4.52 -2.38 10.00
C PHE A 102 4.80 -3.62 10.84
N TYR A 103 6.07 -3.91 11.10
CA TYR A 103 6.49 -5.05 11.91
C TYR A 103 6.74 -4.59 13.34
N LEU A 104 6.10 -5.27 14.29
CA LEU A 104 6.29 -5.04 15.71
C LEU A 104 7.52 -5.83 16.16
N LYS A 105 8.41 -5.21 16.95
CA LYS A 105 9.48 -5.96 17.61
C LYS A 105 8.83 -7.01 18.53
N LYS A 106 9.38 -8.22 18.55
CA LYS A 106 9.15 -9.13 19.66
C LYS A 106 9.85 -8.53 20.87
N GLU A 107 9.11 -8.36 21.96
CA GLU A 107 9.66 -8.11 23.29
C GLU A 107 10.58 -9.25 23.71
#